data_AF-A0A257Q8K5-F1
#
_entry.id   AF-A0A257Q8K5-F1
#
_cell.length_a   1.000
_cell.length_b   1.000
_cell.length_c   1.000
_cell.angle_alpha   90.00
_cell.angle_beta   90.00
_cell.angle_gamma   90.00
#
_symmetry.space_group_name_H-M   'P 1'
#
loop_
_entity.id
_entity.type
_entity.pdbx_description
1 polymer ?
#
loop_
_entity_poly.entity_id
_entity_poly.type
_entity_poly.pdbx_seq_one_letter_code
_entity_poly.pdbx_strand_id
1 'polypeptide(L)'
;MPKMVFVERNGVAREVDAPVGLSVLEVAHKHGVDIEGACEGSLACSTCHVIVDPAWIAKLAKPTEDEEDMLDLAFGLEKTSRLGCQIVMSDELDGLVVKLPSATRNAAG
;
A
#
# COMPACT_ATOMS: atom_id res chain seq x y z
N MET A 1 1.45 8.28 17.99
CA MET A 1 0.64 7.63 16.94
C MET A 1 1.30 8.02 15.63
N PRO A 2 1.85 7.05 14.89
CA PRO A 2 2.52 7.33 13.63
C PRO A 2 1.59 8.03 12.64
N LYS A 3 2.18 8.78 11.73
CA LYS A 3 1.51 9.31 10.54
C LYS A 3 2.02 8.61 9.29
N MET A 4 1.26 8.73 8.21
CA MET A 4 1.73 8.37 6.88
C MET A 4 1.16 9.30 5.81
N VAL A 5 1.80 9.32 4.65
CA VAL A 5 1.39 10.14 3.50
C VAL A 5 1.00 9.24 2.34
N PHE A 6 -0.21 9.44 1.83
CA PHE A 6 -0.66 8.90 0.55
C PHE A 6 -0.48 9.95 -0.53
N VAL A 7 0.28 9.65 -1.58
CA VAL A 7 0.26 10.40 -2.83
C VAL A 7 -0.83 9.77 -3.71
N GLU A 8 -1.98 10.43 -3.78
CA GLU A 8 -3.14 9.95 -4.52
C GLU A 8 -2.91 9.99 -6.05
N ARG A 9 -3.82 9.40 -6.82
CA ARG A 9 -3.69 9.28 -8.29
C ARG A 9 -3.60 10.61 -9.01
N ASN A 10 -4.16 11.68 -8.44
CA ASN A 10 -4.07 13.05 -8.93
C ASN A 10 -2.76 13.77 -8.55
N GLY A 11 -1.85 13.10 -7.83
CA GLY A 11 -0.59 13.65 -7.34
C GLY A 11 -0.69 14.43 -6.03
N VAL A 12 -1.88 14.57 -5.44
CA VAL A 12 -2.07 15.26 -4.16
C VAL A 12 -1.57 14.37 -3.03
N ALA A 13 -0.73 14.92 -2.18
CA ALA A 13 -0.28 14.27 -0.95
C ALA A 13 -1.30 14.51 0.18
N ARG A 14 -1.73 13.43 0.83
CA ARG A 14 -2.60 13.44 2.01
C ARG A 14 -1.88 12.80 3.18
N GLU A 15 -1.59 13.58 4.22
CA GLU A 15 -1.09 13.07 5.49
C GLU A 15 -2.27 12.62 6.36
N VAL A 16 -2.14 11.45 6.98
CA VAL A 16 -3.18 10.85 7.83
C VAL A 16 -2.59 10.18 9.07
N ASP A 17 -3.42 10.03 10.09
CA ASP A 17 -3.08 9.23 11.28
C ASP A 17 -3.06 7.74 10.94
N ALA A 18 -1.99 7.05 11.31
CA ALA A 18 -1.75 5.65 11.00
C ALA A 18 -1.41 4.87 12.27
N PRO A 19 -2.43 4.44 13.06
CA PRO A 19 -2.22 3.66 14.26
C PRO A 19 -1.37 2.41 14.02
N VAL A 20 -0.47 2.12 14.96
CA VAL A 20 0.33 0.88 14.96
C VAL A 20 -0.59 -0.34 14.90
N GLY A 21 -0.21 -1.34 14.11
CA GLY A 21 -0.93 -2.59 13.95
C GLY A 21 -1.98 -2.60 12.83
N LEU A 22 -2.33 -1.44 12.25
CA LEU A 22 -3.16 -1.40 11.04
C LEU A 22 -2.30 -1.56 9.79
N SER A 23 -2.84 -2.22 8.78
CA SER A 23 -2.24 -2.25 7.45
C SER A 23 -2.41 -0.92 6.72
N VAL A 24 -1.55 -0.64 5.73
CA VAL A 24 -1.69 0.53 4.85
C VAL A 24 -3.06 0.54 4.15
N LEU A 25 -3.59 -0.63 3.78
CA LEU A 25 -4.95 -0.76 3.22
C LEU A 25 -6.03 -0.29 4.22
N GLU A 26 -6.00 -0.77 5.46
CA GLU A 26 -6.97 -0.37 6.49
C GLU A 26 -6.87 1.12 6.83
N VAL A 27 -5.66 1.67 6.90
CA VAL A 27 -5.44 3.11 7.10
C VAL A 27 -6.04 3.91 5.95
N ALA A 28 -5.79 3.49 4.70
CA ALA A 28 -6.33 4.15 3.53
C ALA A 28 -7.88 4.17 3.52
N HIS A 29 -8.52 3.02 3.79
CA HIS A 29 -9.98 2.91 3.88
C HIS A 29 -10.56 3.77 5.00
N LYS A 30 -9.94 3.77 6.18
CA LYS A 30 -10.37 4.60 7.32
C LYS A 30 -10.39 6.09 7.01
N HIS A 31 -9.51 6.55 6.13
CA HIS A 31 -9.38 7.97 5.75
C HIS A 31 -9.97 8.31 4.37
N GLY A 32 -10.72 7.39 3.76
CA GLY A 32 -11.36 7.61 2.47
C GLY A 32 -10.35 7.90 1.35
N VAL A 33 -9.19 7.26 1.38
CA VAL A 33 -8.25 7.21 0.26
C VAL A 33 -8.77 6.19 -0.74
N ASP A 34 -8.82 6.57 -2.01
CA ASP A 34 -9.38 5.76 -3.10
C ASP A 34 -8.42 4.62 -3.50
N ILE A 35 -8.27 3.64 -2.62
CA ILE A 35 -7.55 2.39 -2.87
C ILE A 35 -8.51 1.21 -2.79
N GLU A 36 -8.41 0.31 -3.77
CA GLU A 36 -9.22 -0.90 -3.77
C GLU A 36 -8.63 -1.96 -2.81
N GLY A 37 -9.48 -2.86 -2.33
CA GLY A 37 -9.08 -4.00 -1.51
C GLY A 37 -9.98 -5.19 -1.78
N ALA A 38 -10.00 -5.71 -3.01
CA ALA A 38 -11.01 -6.66 -3.47
C ALA A 38 -11.05 -7.97 -2.67
N CYS A 39 -9.90 -8.43 -2.17
CA CYS A 39 -9.82 -9.63 -1.32
C CYS A 39 -9.80 -9.32 0.19
N GLU A 40 -10.07 -8.08 0.58
CA GLU A 40 -10.11 -7.63 1.98
C GLU A 40 -8.80 -7.93 2.75
N GLY A 41 -7.66 -7.89 2.05
CA GLY A 41 -6.34 -8.11 2.65
C GLY A 41 -5.90 -9.58 2.73
N SER A 42 -6.67 -10.52 2.17
CA SER A 42 -6.39 -11.97 2.20
C SER A 42 -5.28 -12.44 1.25
N LEU A 43 -4.42 -11.54 0.76
CA LEU A 43 -3.33 -11.86 -0.19
C LEU A 43 -3.79 -12.61 -1.46
N ALA A 44 -5.00 -12.32 -1.94
CA ALA A 44 -5.61 -13.00 -3.09
C ALA A 44 -5.92 -12.07 -4.28
N CYS A 45 -5.39 -10.86 -4.26
CA CYS A 45 -5.51 -9.88 -5.35
C CYS A 45 -4.36 -8.86 -5.29
N SER A 46 -4.22 -8.03 -6.32
CA SER A 46 -3.25 -6.93 -6.38
C SER A 46 -3.88 -5.53 -6.36
N THR A 47 -5.17 -5.41 -6.01
CA THR A 47 -5.88 -4.13 -6.09
C THR A 47 -5.47 -3.12 -5.02
N CYS A 48 -4.84 -3.58 -3.94
CA CYS A 48 -4.28 -2.73 -2.87
C CYS A 48 -2.82 -2.31 -3.16
N HIS A 49 -2.37 -2.47 -4.41
CA HIS A 49 -1.02 -2.10 -4.84
C HIS A 49 -0.71 -0.64 -4.51
N VAL A 50 0.45 -0.43 -3.89
CA VAL A 50 1.05 0.88 -3.63
C VAL A 50 2.51 0.86 -4.04
N ILE A 51 3.03 2.03 -4.41
CA ILE A 51 4.45 2.25 -4.68
C ILE A 51 5.06 2.93 -3.46
N VAL A 52 5.93 2.24 -2.75
CA VAL A 52 6.59 2.77 -1.56
C VAL A 52 7.68 3.75 -1.97
N ASP A 53 7.80 4.89 -1.30
CA ASP A 53 8.92 5.80 -1.54
C ASP A 53 10.26 5.08 -1.22
N PRO A 54 11.27 5.17 -2.10
CA PRO A 54 12.53 4.44 -1.94
C PRO A 54 13.24 4.65 -0.59
N ALA A 55 13.04 5.81 0.07
CA ALA A 55 13.62 6.08 1.38
C ALA A 55 13.08 5.15 2.49
N TRP A 56 11.93 4.51 2.26
CA TRP A 56 11.24 3.67 3.24
C TRP A 56 11.41 2.17 2.99
N ILE A 57 11.80 1.75 1.79
CA ILE A 57 11.90 0.32 1.44
C ILE A 57 12.82 -0.46 2.38
N ALA A 58 13.95 0.14 2.78
CA ALA A 58 14.91 -0.54 3.66
C ALA A 58 14.38 -0.78 5.08
N LYS A 59 13.30 -0.10 5.48
CA LYS A 59 12.64 -0.28 6.78
C LYS A 59 11.51 -1.30 6.74
N LEU A 60 11.08 -1.73 5.55
CA LEU A 60 10.03 -2.74 5.42
C LEU A 60 10.65 -4.13 5.39
N ALA A 61 9.92 -5.10 5.94
CA ALA A 61 10.18 -6.49 5.60
C ALA A 61 10.06 -6.68 4.08
N LYS A 62 10.90 -7.54 3.51
CA LYS A 62 10.78 -7.93 2.09
C LYS A 62 9.40 -8.56 1.84
N PRO A 63 8.84 -8.42 0.63
CA PRO A 63 7.64 -9.17 0.28
C PRO A 63 7.90 -10.68 0.40
N THR A 64 6.85 -11.43 0.73
CA THR A 64 6.88 -12.90 0.67
C THR A 64 6.77 -13.35 -0.78
N GLU A 65 7.09 -14.62 -1.07
CA GLU A 65 6.90 -15.19 -2.41
C GLU A 65 5.44 -15.06 -2.88
N ASP A 66 4.47 -15.37 -2.00
CA ASP A 66 3.04 -15.19 -2.30
C ASP A 66 2.66 -13.72 -2.62
N GLU A 67 3.32 -12.75 -1.96
CA GLU A 67 3.11 -11.33 -2.26
C GLU A 67 3.72 -10.95 -3.62
N GLU A 68 4.92 -11.46 -3.93
CA GLU A 68 5.58 -11.27 -5.23
C GLU A 68 4.73 -11.85 -6.38
N ASP A 69 4.16 -13.06 -6.20
CA ASP A 69 3.26 -13.69 -7.16
C ASP A 69 2.02 -12.84 -7.46
N MET A 70 1.46 -12.18 -6.45
CA MET A 70 0.34 -11.26 -6.63
C MET A 70 0.79 -9.93 -7.25
N LEU A 71 1.97 -9.41 -6.90
CA LEU A 71 2.52 -8.18 -7.47
C LEU A 71 2.83 -8.31 -8.97
N ASP A 72 3.21 -9.50 -9.45
CA ASP A 72 3.34 -9.79 -10.89
C ASP A 72 2.03 -9.56 -11.66
N LEU A 73 0.90 -9.58 -10.93
CA LEU A 73 -0.41 -9.30 -11.49
C LEU A 73 -0.83 -7.82 -11.38
N ALA A 74 -0.01 -6.95 -10.77
CA ALA A 74 -0.34 -5.55 -10.55
C ALA A 74 -0.20 -4.71 -11.83
N PHE A 75 -1.06 -3.70 -11.97
CA PHE A 75 -0.90 -2.70 -13.02
C PHE A 75 0.18 -1.69 -12.61
N GLY A 76 1.09 -1.35 -13.52
CA GLY A 76 2.12 -0.35 -13.24
C GLY A 76 3.10 -0.76 -12.15
N LEU A 77 3.49 -2.04 -12.12
CA LEU A 77 4.46 -2.57 -11.17
C LEU A 77 5.80 -1.82 -11.26
N GLU A 78 6.27 -1.34 -10.11
CA GLU A 78 7.57 -0.68 -9.92
C GLU A 78 8.43 -1.45 -8.89
N LYS A 79 9.74 -1.19 -8.87
CA LYS A 79 10.71 -1.87 -7.98
C LYS A 79 10.39 -1.78 -6.48
N THR A 80 9.72 -0.72 -6.06
CA THR A 80 9.35 -0.48 -4.65
C THR A 80 7.86 -0.75 -4.41
N SER A 81 7.21 -1.46 -5.33
CA SER A 81 5.81 -1.84 -5.20
C SER A 81 5.62 -2.87 -4.09
N ARG A 82 4.51 -2.71 -3.38
CA ARG A 82 4.06 -3.61 -2.33
C ARG A 82 2.55 -3.71 -2.36
N LEU A 83 2.01 -4.76 -1.76
CA LEU A 83 0.59 -4.83 -1.45
C LEU A 83 0.33 -4.10 -0.14
N GLY A 84 -0.47 -3.03 -0.18
CA GLY A 84 -0.76 -2.21 0.99
C GLY A 84 -1.38 -2.99 2.16
N CYS A 85 -2.06 -4.11 1.89
CA CYS A 85 -2.56 -4.98 2.95
C CYS A 85 -1.46 -5.75 3.71
N GLN A 86 -0.26 -5.91 3.13
CA GLN A 86 0.85 -6.65 3.74
C GLN A 86 1.84 -5.72 4.47
N ILE A 87 1.68 -4.40 4.36
CA ILE A 87 2.47 -3.43 5.12
C ILE A 87 1.70 -3.08 6.40
N VAL A 88 2.16 -3.60 7.54
CA VAL A 88 1.61 -3.28 8.86
C VAL A 88 2.36 -2.09 9.46
N MET A 89 1.63 -1.08 9.91
CA MET A 89 2.20 0.12 10.52
C MET A 89 2.86 -0.21 11.87
N SER A 90 4.06 0.35 12.07
CA SER A 90 4.81 0.33 13.32
C SER A 90 5.34 1.74 13.63
N ASP A 91 5.88 1.94 14.82
CA ASP A 91 6.48 3.24 15.18
C ASP A 91 7.69 3.62 14.30
N GLU A 92 8.39 2.63 13.72
CA GLU A 92 9.53 2.86 12.81
C GLU A 92 9.10 3.42 11.43
N LEU A 93 7.80 3.29 11.12
CA LEU A 93 7.17 3.73 9.88
C LEU A 93 6.46 5.09 10.04
N ASP A 94 6.72 5.82 11.13
CA ASP A 94 6.20 7.20 11.29
C ASP A 94 6.74 8.13 10.20
N GLY A 95 5.84 8.56 9.32
CA GLY A 95 6.14 9.35 8.12
C GLY A 95 6.20 8.54 6.83
N LEU A 96 5.84 7.25 6.83
CA LEU A 96 5.80 6.40 5.63
C LEU A 96 5.11 7.11 4.46
N VAL A 97 5.76 7.14 3.30
CA VAL A 97 5.19 7.71 2.08
C VAL A 97 4.92 6.58 1.08
N VAL A 98 3.68 6.52 0.62
CA VAL A 98 3.26 5.60 -0.46
C VAL A 98 2.50 6.37 -1.52
N LYS A 99 2.62 5.93 -2.78
CA LYS A 99 1.90 6.48 -3.92
C LYS A 99 0.91 5.44 -4.47
N LEU A 100 -0.28 5.89 -4.84
CA LEU A 100 -1.22 5.06 -5.58
C LEU A 100 -0.81 4.96 -7.06
N PRO A 101 -0.83 3.76 -7.66
CA PRO A 101 -0.64 3.61 -9.10
C PRO A 101 -1.78 4.31 -9.85
N SER A 102 -1.55 4.69 -11.12
CA SER A 102 -2.54 5.42 -11.92
C SER A 102 -3.83 4.62 -12.18
N ALA A 103 -3.77 3.30 -12.07
CA ALA A 103 -4.90 2.39 -12.13
C ALA A 103 -4.57 1.09 -11.37
N THR A 104 -5.60 0.32 -11.05
CA THR A 104 -5.51 -1.00 -10.41
C THR A 104 -6.13 -2.04 -11.34
N ARG A 105 -5.63 -3.28 -11.31
CA ARG A 105 -6.21 -4.38 -12.08
C ARG A 105 -6.97 -5.30 -11.13
N ASN A 106 -8.29 -5.31 -11.25
CA ASN A 106 -9.13 -6.30 -10.60
C ASN A 106 -9.44 -7.41 -11.61
N ALA A 107 -8.87 -8.61 -11.43
CA ALA A 107 -9.06 -9.74 -12.35
C ALA A 107 -10.49 -10.33 -12.31
N ALA A 108 -11.35 -9.85 -11.39
CA ALA A 108 -12.76 -10.23 -11.30
C ALA A 108 -13.70 -9.29 -12.08
N GLY A 109 -13.17 -8.35 -12.87
CA GLY A 109 -13.94 -7.40 -13.69
C GLY A 109 -13.65 -7.50 -15.18
#